data_AF-A0A497M3I4-F1
#
_entry.id   AF-A0A497M3I4-F1
#
_cell.length_a   1.000
_cell.length_b   1.000
_cell.length_c   1.000
_cell.angle_alpha   90.00
_cell.angle_beta   90.00
_cell.angle_gamma   90.00
#
_symmetry.space_group_name_H-M   'P 1'
#
loop_
_entity.id
_entity.type
_entity.pdbx_description
1 polymer ?
#
loop_
_entity_poly.entity_id
_entity_poly.type
_entity_poly.pdbx_seq_one_letter_code
_entity_poly.pdbx_strand_id
1 'polypeptide(L)' 'MHGTTVWLPKDVIEIVDKLKEARRDPTRSDTVRFLLLKALAEMSFLPDETKKALGIKEVKK' A
#
# COMPACT_ATOMS: atom_id res chain seq x y z
N MET A 1 1.51 -18.98 2.69
CA MET A 1 1.45 -17.51 2.89
C MET A 1 2.69 -17.09 3.65
N HIS A 2 3.44 -16.10 3.16
CA HIS A 2 4.59 -15.55 3.87
C HIS A 2 4.17 -14.23 4.52
N GLY A 3 4.32 -14.14 5.85
CA GLY A 3 4.09 -12.92 6.61
C GLY A 3 5.41 -12.31 7.06
N THR A 4 5.46 -10.98 7.19
CA THR A 4 6.57 -10.28 7.85
C THR A 4 6.01 -9.39 8.95
N THR A 5 6.73 -9.25 10.04
CA THR A 5 6.37 -8.35 11.15
C THR A 5 7.21 -7.10 11.05
N VAL A 6 6.55 -5.94 11.01
CA VAL A 6 7.21 -4.63 11.05
C VAL A 6 6.75 -3.85 12.27
N TRP A 7 7.64 -3.04 12.82
CA TRP A 7 7.30 -2.11 13.89
C TRP A 7 6.98 -0.75 13.30
N LEU A 8 5.86 -0.15 13.72
CA LEU A 8 5.44 1.18 13.29
C LEU A 8 5.16 2.06 14.51
N PRO A 9 5.49 3.36 14.43
CA PRO A 9 5.07 4.33 15.43
C PRO A 9 3.55 4.31 15.67
N LYS A 10 3.13 4.59 16.90
CA LYS A 10 1.73 4.49 17.32
C LYS A 10 0.81 5.42 16.52
N ASP A 11 1.25 6.64 16.27
CA ASP A 11 0.58 7.64 15.44
C ASP A 11 0.34 7.13 14.00
N VAL A 12 1.34 6.46 13.42
CA VAL A 12 1.20 5.82 12.09
C VAL A 12 0.16 4.71 12.12
N ILE A 13 0.13 3.87 13.16
CA ILE A 13 -0.87 2.82 13.31
C ILE A 13 -2.29 3.42 13.35
N GLU A 14 -2.48 4.50 14.11
CA GLU A 14 -3.77 5.19 14.19
C GLU A 14 -4.22 5.78 12.85
N ILE A 15 -3.28 6.30 12.05
CA ILE A 15 -3.56 6.77 10.69
C ILE A 15 -3.97 5.60 9.78
N VAL A 16 -3.27 4.47 9.85
CA VAL A 16 -3.60 3.27 9.08
C VAL A 16 -4.97 2.73 9.44
N ASP A 17 -5.35 2.74 10.72
CA ASP A 17 -6.68 2.31 11.17
C ASP A 17 -7.79 3.21 10.63
N LYS A 18 -7.61 4.54 10.68
CA LYS A 18 -8.54 5.49 10.05
C LYS A 18 -8.66 5.28 8.54
N LEU A 19 -7.54 5.01 7.87
CA LEU A 19 -7.53 4.78 6.43
C LEU A 19 -8.23 3.47 6.05
N LYS A 20 -8.02 2.40 6.83
CA LYS A 20 -8.72 1.12 6.67
C LYS A 20 -10.24 1.35 6.70
N GLU A 21 -10.74 2.08 7.69
CA GLU A 21 -12.17 2.40 7.81
C GLU A 21 -12.68 3.23 6.63
N ALA A 22 -11.96 4.28 6.25
CA ALA A 22 -12.33 5.15 5.15
C ALA A 22 -12.42 4.40 3.80
N ARG A 23 -11.50 3.46 3.56
CA ARG A 23 -11.46 2.63 2.35
C ARG A 23 -12.34 1.39 2.43
N ARG A 24 -12.84 1.05 3.62
CA ARG A 24 -13.55 -0.20 3.94
C ARG A 24 -12.69 -1.43 3.62
N ASP A 25 -11.38 -1.32 3.88
CA ASP A 25 -10.46 -2.44 3.71
C ASP A 25 -10.75 -3.52 4.76
N PRO A 26 -10.75 -4.82 4.40
CA PRO A 26 -11.10 -5.91 5.33
C PRO A 26 -10.16 -6.01 6.53
N THR A 27 -8.85 -5.87 6.31
CA THR A 27 -7.82 -5.95 7.36
C THR A 27 -6.81 -4.82 7.24
N ARG A 28 -6.10 -4.53 8.34
CA ARG A 28 -4.96 -3.59 8.32
C ARG A 28 -3.89 -4.03 7.33
N SER A 29 -3.66 -5.34 7.23
CA SER A 29 -2.69 -5.91 6.31
C SER A 29 -3.04 -5.64 4.85
N ASP A 30 -4.33 -5.58 4.51
CA ASP A 30 -4.77 -5.19 3.15
C ASP A 30 -4.45 -3.72 2.87
N THR A 31 -4.71 -2.83 3.84
CA THR A 31 -4.37 -1.41 3.74
C THR A 31 -2.86 -1.21 3.58
N VAL A 32 -2.05 -1.81 4.46
CA VAL A 32 -0.58 -1.71 4.42
C VAL A 32 -0.03 -2.30 3.12
N ARG A 33 -0.54 -3.46 2.68
CA ARG A 33 -0.14 -4.08 1.41
C ARG A 33 -0.41 -3.14 0.24
N PHE A 34 -1.60 -2.54 0.18
CA PHE A 34 -1.93 -1.59 -0.89
C PHE A 34 -1.02 -0.37 -0.87
N LEU A 35 -0.80 0.23 0.31
CA LEU A 35 0.09 1.39 0.45
C LEU A 35 1.52 1.08 0.01
N LEU A 36 2.05 -0.07 0.42
CA LEU A 36 3.39 -0.52 0.05
C LEU A 36 3.50 -0.75 -1.46
N LEU A 37 2.53 -1.46 -2.06
CA LEU A 37 2.51 -1.70 -3.50
C LEU A 37 2.41 -0.39 -4.29
N LYS A 38 1.59 0.56 -3.83
CA LYS A 38 1.48 1.88 -4.46
C LYS A 38 2.81 2.64 -4.41
N ALA A 39 3.46 2.69 -3.25
CA ALA A 39 4.76 3.36 -3.10
C ALA A 39 5.84 2.70 -3.98
N LEU A 40 5.90 1.37 -4.03
CA LEU A 40 6.85 0.64 -4.87
C LEU A 40 6.59 0.88 -6.37
N ALA A 41 5.32 0.95 -6.78
CA ALA A 41 4.97 1.29 -8.16
C ALA A 41 5.39 2.73 -8.53
N GLU A 42 5.13 3.71 -7.65
CA GLU A 42 5.54 5.11 -7.83
C GLU A 42 7.08 5.23 -7.93
N MET A 43 7.79 4.43 -7.13
CA MET A 43 9.25 4.33 -7.18
C MET A 43 9.79 3.47 -8.34
N SER A 44 8.93 2.97 -9.24
CA SER A 44 9.29 2.12 -10.37
C SER A 44 9.97 0.80 -10.02
N PHE A 45 9.77 0.29 -8.80
CA PHE A 45 10.23 -1.04 -8.37
C PHE A 45 9.30 -2.19 -8.80
N LEU A 46 8.11 -1.88 -9.34
CA LEU A 46 7.18 -2.89 -9.83
C LEU A 46 7.17 -2.95 -11.37
N PRO A 47 6.92 -4.13 -11.96
CA PRO A 47 6.70 -4.28 -13.41
C PRO A 47 5.48 -3.46 -13.88
N ASP A 48 5.47 -3.09 -15.16
CA ASP A 48 4.45 -2.19 -15.71
C ASP A 48 3.04 -2.80 -15.72
N GLU A 49 2.93 -4.12 -15.81
CA GLU A 49 1.67 -4.84 -15.67
C GLU A 49 1.05 -4.64 -14.27
N THR A 50 1.88 -4.66 -13.23
CA THR A 50 1.44 -4.44 -11.85
C THR A 50 1.09 -2.98 -11.59
N LYS A 51 1.81 -2.02 -12.20
CA LYS A 51 1.48 -0.58 -12.12
C LYS A 51 0.10 -0.30 -12.74
N LYS A 52 -0.20 -0.91 -13.90
CA LYS A 52 -1.51 -0.81 -14.56
C LYS A 52 -2.64 -1.34 -13.69
N ALA A 53 -2.44 -2.49 -13.04
CA ALA A 53 -3.42 -3.06 -12.11
C ALA A 53 -3.70 -2.16 -10.89
N LEU A 54 -2.74 -1.33 -10.50
CA LEU A 54 -2.88 -0.35 -9.41
C LEU A 54 -3.47 1.00 -9.87
N GLY A 55 -3.81 1.15 -11.16
CA GLY A 55 -4.36 2.39 -11.71
C GLY A 55 -3.35 3.54 -11.79
N ILE A 56 -2.05 3.26 -11.63
CA ILE A 56 -0.99 4.26 -11.73
C ILE A 56 -0.69 4.44 -13.22
N LYS A 57 -1.21 5.51 -13.80
CA LYS A 57 -0.76 5.98 -15.12
C LYS A 57 0.69 6.41 -14.93
N GLU A 58 1.60 5.84 -15.74
CA GLU A 58 3.01 6.19 -15.70
C GLU A 58 3.16 7.70 -15.55
N VAL A 59 3.78 8.13 -14.45
CA VAL A 59 4.25 9.50 -14.34
C VAL A 59 5.36 9.60 -15.38
N LYS A 60 5.01 10.12 -16.56
CA LYS A 60 6.00 10.48 -17.58
C LYS A 60 6.98 11.43 -16.91
N LYS A 61 8.22 10.97 -16.88
CA LYS A 61 9.39 11.70 -16.39
C LYS A 61 9.60 12.98 -17.17
#